data_AF-S6V6K6-F1
#
_entry.id   AF-S6V6K6-F1
#
_cell.length_a   1.000
_cell.length_b   1.000
_cell.length_c   1.000
_cell.angle_alpha   90.00
_cell.angle_beta   90.00
_cell.angle_gamma   90.00
#
_symmetry.space_group_name_H-M   'P 1'
#
loop_
_entity.id
_entity.type
_entity.pdbx_description
1 polymer ?
#
loop_
_entity_poly.entity_id
_entity_poly.type
_entity_poly.pdbx_seq_one_letter_code
_entity_poly.pdbx_strand_id
1 'polypeptide(L)'
;HRAAARFGLAAAAGELATAMGITGWPDGTATTAARVCLNAWMNERGGVGNFEGDAIVSRLRQVIERFGESRFTRWESAAAKIDEHGPRTIDRLGFRKTMEHGLGDSLHTTNTYYVLPESWRSEIFRGMNINAVNKELLQRGVIEPGNDGKASSLVRLPGLGTQRCYIVKTIPGLAESEARAA
;
A
#
# COMPACT_ATOMS: atom_id res chain seq x y z
N HIS A 1 -17.59 8.15 -8.21
CA HIS A 1 -18.98 8.15 -8.73
C HIS A 1 -19.56 9.55 -9.01
N ARG A 2 -19.45 10.55 -8.12
CA ARG A 2 -20.13 11.87 -8.29
C ARG A 2 -19.67 12.71 -9.48
N ALA A 3 -18.41 12.63 -9.90
CA ALA A 3 -17.89 13.42 -11.03
C ALA A 3 -18.38 12.90 -12.39
N ALA A 4 -18.31 11.59 -12.63
CA ALA A 4 -18.77 10.97 -13.88
C ALA A 4 -20.25 11.30 -14.18
N ALA A 5 -21.11 11.34 -13.16
CA ALA A 5 -22.50 11.73 -13.30
C ALA A 5 -22.69 13.18 -13.80
N ARG A 6 -21.81 14.10 -13.39
CA ARG A 6 -21.85 15.50 -13.85
C ARG A 6 -21.41 15.65 -15.30
N PHE A 7 -20.36 14.93 -15.70
CA PHE A 7 -19.94 14.87 -17.10
C PHE A 7 -21.02 14.23 -17.98
N GLY A 8 -21.68 13.17 -17.50
CA GLY A 8 -22.81 12.55 -18.21
C GLY A 8 -24.01 13.49 -18.35
N LEU A 9 -24.34 14.27 -17.32
CA LEU A 9 -25.40 15.27 -17.39
C LEU A 9 -25.08 16.38 -18.40
N ALA A 10 -23.84 16.89 -18.40
CA ALA A 10 -23.40 17.89 -19.36
C ALA A 10 -23.44 17.36 -20.80
N ALA A 11 -23.05 16.10 -21.01
CA ALA A 11 -23.18 15.42 -22.29
C ALA A 11 -24.64 15.38 -22.76
N ALA A 12 -25.55 14.87 -21.92
CA ALA A 12 -26.97 14.74 -22.27
C ALA A 12 -27.62 16.10 -22.57
N ALA A 13 -27.33 17.14 -21.78
CA ALA A 13 -27.84 18.48 -22.03
C ALA A 13 -27.30 19.07 -23.35
N GLY A 14 -26.02 18.82 -23.66
CA GLY A 14 -25.41 19.27 -24.91
C GLY A 14 -25.99 18.58 -26.14
N GLU A 15 -26.23 17.26 -26.09
CA GLU A 15 -26.90 16.54 -27.19
C GLU A 15 -28.34 17.02 -27.40
N LEU A 16 -29.08 17.28 -26.32
CA LEU A 16 -30.43 17.83 -26.43
C LEU A 16 -30.42 19.23 -27.08
N ALA A 17 -29.48 20.08 -26.67
CA ALA A 17 -29.32 21.41 -27.27
C ALA A 17 -28.92 21.34 -28.75
N THR A 18 -28.10 20.36 -29.14
CA THR A 18 -27.78 20.06 -30.54
C THR A 18 -29.03 19.64 -31.32
N ALA A 19 -29.82 18.71 -30.80
CA ALA A 19 -31.06 18.27 -31.44
C ALA A 19 -32.08 19.41 -31.61
N MET A 20 -32.05 20.41 -30.73
CA MET A 20 -32.88 21.62 -30.83
C MET A 20 -32.28 22.71 -31.74
N GLY A 21 -31.12 22.49 -32.36
CA GLY A 21 -30.46 23.45 -33.26
C GLY A 21 -29.83 24.64 -32.54
N ILE A 22 -29.61 24.57 -31.22
CA ILE A 22 -29.09 25.68 -30.42
C ILE A 22 -27.56 25.80 -30.54
N THR A 23 -26.86 24.66 -30.53
CA THR A 23 -25.38 24.63 -30.49
C THR A 23 -24.74 24.74 -31.86
N GLY A 24 -25.41 24.27 -32.91
CA GLY A 24 -24.85 24.12 -34.26
C GLY A 24 -23.76 23.04 -34.36
N TRP A 25 -23.62 22.15 -33.37
CA TRP A 25 -22.63 21.08 -33.39
C TRP A 25 -23.13 19.84 -34.15
N PRO A 26 -22.22 19.00 -34.71
CA PRO A 26 -22.60 17.66 -35.16
C PRO A 26 -23.09 16.78 -34.00
N ASP A 27 -23.97 15.84 -34.31
CA ASP A 27 -24.46 14.84 -33.34
C ASP A 27 -23.30 14.07 -32.68
N GLY A 28 -23.38 13.86 -31.37
CA GLY A 28 -22.37 13.13 -30.60
C GLY A 28 -21.16 13.98 -30.18
N THR A 29 -21.09 15.26 -30.58
CA THR A 29 -19.98 16.16 -30.24
C THR A 29 -19.95 16.45 -28.74
N ALA A 30 -21.11 16.73 -28.12
CA ALA A 30 -21.17 17.04 -26.68
C ALA A 30 -20.77 15.84 -25.82
N THR A 31 -21.22 14.64 -26.19
CA THR A 31 -20.86 13.38 -25.54
C THR A 31 -19.37 13.10 -25.68
N THR A 32 -18.81 13.33 -26.86
CA THR A 32 -17.37 13.13 -27.11
C THR A 32 -16.52 14.11 -26.32
N ALA A 33 -16.89 15.39 -26.30
CA ALA A 33 -16.21 16.41 -25.50
C ALA A 33 -16.25 16.07 -24.00
N ALA A 34 -17.42 15.71 -23.46
CA ALA A 34 -17.55 15.30 -22.06
C ALA A 34 -16.70 14.08 -21.72
N ARG A 35 -16.59 13.11 -22.63
CA ARG A 35 -15.74 11.92 -22.47
C ARG A 35 -14.25 12.29 -22.43
N VAL A 36 -13.80 13.16 -23.33
CA VAL A 36 -12.41 13.65 -23.36
C VAL A 36 -12.08 14.39 -22.08
N CYS A 37 -12.93 15.32 -21.65
CA CYS A 37 -12.73 16.05 -20.40
C CYS A 37 -12.75 15.14 -19.18
N LEU A 38 -13.65 14.14 -19.14
CA LEU A 38 -13.69 13.15 -18.07
C LEU A 38 -12.41 12.31 -18.03
N ASN A 39 -11.90 11.86 -19.18
CA ASN A 39 -10.66 11.10 -19.26
C ASN A 39 -9.44 11.95 -18.86
N ALA A 40 -9.36 13.21 -19.32
CA ALA A 40 -8.31 14.14 -18.91
C ALA A 40 -8.36 14.41 -17.41
N TRP A 41 -9.56 14.67 -16.86
CA TRP A 41 -9.78 14.85 -15.44
C TRP A 41 -9.40 13.60 -14.63
N MET A 42 -9.69 12.40 -15.13
CA MET A 42 -9.25 11.15 -14.52
C MET A 42 -7.72 11.01 -14.56
N ASN A 43 -7.06 11.45 -15.63
CA ASN A 43 -5.61 11.35 -15.79
C ASN A 43 -4.83 12.39 -14.97
N GLU A 44 -5.31 13.63 -14.83
CA GLU A 44 -4.68 14.65 -13.97
C GLU A 44 -4.86 14.32 -12.49
N ARG A 45 -6.00 13.72 -12.15
CA ARG A 45 -6.22 13.11 -10.83
C ARG A 45 -5.61 11.70 -10.72
N GLY A 46 -4.73 11.36 -11.69
CA GLY A 46 -3.76 10.25 -11.81
C GLY A 46 -4.30 8.85 -11.83
N GLY A 47 -5.24 8.67 -12.75
CA GLY A 47 -5.77 7.37 -13.11
C GLY A 47 -6.54 6.74 -11.96
N VAL A 48 -7.46 5.85 -12.30
CA VAL A 48 -8.25 5.13 -11.30
C VAL A 48 -7.37 4.20 -10.43
N GLY A 49 -6.11 3.94 -10.80
CA GLY A 49 -5.20 3.01 -10.08
C GLY A 49 -3.94 3.60 -9.45
N ASN A 50 -3.29 4.63 -10.01
CA ASN A 50 -1.94 5.01 -9.58
C ASN A 50 -1.92 5.78 -8.25
N PHE A 51 -2.87 6.70 -8.05
CA PHE A 51 -3.00 7.41 -6.76
C PHE A 51 -3.37 6.50 -5.60
N GLU A 52 -4.13 5.43 -5.83
CA GLU A 52 -4.45 4.45 -4.79
C GLU A 52 -3.19 3.69 -4.39
N GLY A 53 -2.38 3.25 -5.37
CA GLY A 53 -1.14 2.53 -5.10
C GLY A 53 -0.08 3.34 -4.35
N ASP A 54 0.12 4.60 -4.74
CA ASP A 54 1.07 5.48 -4.05
C ASP A 54 0.61 5.84 -2.64
N ALA A 55 -0.71 6.01 -2.44
CA ALA A 55 -1.28 6.21 -1.11
C ALA A 55 -1.10 4.97 -0.21
N ILE A 56 -1.25 3.76 -0.76
CA ILE A 56 -1.01 2.50 -0.03
C ILE A 56 0.44 2.44 0.46
N VAL A 57 1.40 2.70 -0.43
CA VAL A 57 2.83 2.67 -0.10
C VAL A 57 3.17 3.75 0.92
N SER A 58 2.69 4.97 0.73
CA SER A 58 2.92 6.09 1.66
C SER A 58 2.37 5.79 3.05
N ARG A 59 1.17 5.18 3.13
CA ARG A 59 0.55 4.78 4.40
C ARG A 59 1.40 3.75 5.15
N LEU A 60 1.90 2.73 4.44
CA LEU A 60 2.76 1.72 5.04
C LEU A 60 4.08 2.32 5.53
N ARG A 61 4.71 3.17 4.72
CA ARG A 61 5.93 3.89 5.09
C ARG A 61 5.74 4.68 6.38
N GLN A 62 4.68 5.48 6.46
CA GLN A 62 4.37 6.29 7.64
C GLN A 62 4.23 5.43 8.92
N VAL A 63 3.60 4.26 8.82
CA VAL A 63 3.46 3.34 9.95
C VAL A 63 4.81 2.80 10.40
N ILE A 64 5.67 2.41 9.46
CA ILE A 64 6.99 1.86 9.79
C ILE A 64 7.92 2.94 10.35
N GLU A 65 7.93 4.14 9.78
CA GLU A 65 8.72 5.27 10.30
C GLU A 65 8.29 5.66 11.73
N ARG A 66 6.99 5.68 12.00
CA ARG A 66 6.47 6.12 13.30
C ARG A 66 6.50 5.04 14.38
N PHE A 67 6.28 3.78 14.00
CA PHE A 67 6.04 2.70 14.94
C PHE A 67 6.99 1.51 14.81
N GLY A 68 7.92 1.55 13.85
CA GLY A 68 8.82 0.44 13.50
C GLY A 68 9.65 -0.09 14.67
N GLU A 69 9.99 0.75 15.64
CA GLU A 69 10.75 0.34 16.83
C GLU A 69 9.89 0.06 18.06
N SER A 70 8.73 0.72 18.18
CA SER A 70 7.95 0.76 19.42
C SER A 70 6.82 -0.27 19.46
N ARG A 71 6.19 -0.55 18.30
CA ARG A 71 5.01 -1.43 18.21
C ARG A 71 5.29 -2.75 17.51
N PHE A 72 6.55 -3.02 17.20
CA PHE A 72 7.00 -4.32 16.71
C PHE A 72 7.92 -4.98 17.73
N THR A 73 7.54 -6.16 18.19
CA THR A 73 8.39 -6.93 19.11
C THR A 73 9.63 -7.42 18.39
N ARG A 74 10.81 -7.15 18.95
CA ARG A 74 12.08 -7.60 18.40
C ARG A 74 12.15 -9.12 18.39
N TRP A 75 12.56 -9.65 17.25
CA TRP A 75 12.75 -11.07 17.00
C TRP A 75 14.21 -11.28 16.58
N GLU A 76 15.11 -11.32 17.57
CA GLU A 76 16.56 -11.38 17.35
C GLU A 76 17.12 -12.81 17.33
N SER A 77 16.46 -13.76 18.00
CA SER A 77 16.94 -15.15 18.05
C SER A 77 16.44 -16.00 16.87
N ALA A 78 17.31 -16.92 16.40
CA ALA A 78 16.94 -17.97 15.46
C ALA A 78 15.87 -18.92 16.04
N ALA A 79 15.82 -19.06 17.37
CA ALA A 79 14.71 -19.69 18.07
C ALA A 79 13.58 -18.67 18.26
N ALA A 80 12.33 -19.07 18.08
CA ALA A 80 11.15 -18.24 18.34
C ALA A 80 10.92 -18.03 19.86
N LYS A 81 11.91 -17.48 20.56
CA LYS A 81 11.88 -17.12 21.96
C LYS A 81 11.83 -15.60 22.09
N ILE A 82 10.96 -15.12 22.95
CA ILE A 82 10.91 -13.71 23.33
C ILE A 82 12.01 -13.50 24.38
N ASP A 83 12.74 -12.40 24.28
CA ASP A 83 13.62 -11.95 25.36
C ASP A 83 12.78 -11.60 26.59
N GLU A 84 12.94 -12.37 27.66
CA GLU A 84 12.18 -12.22 28.90
C GLU A 84 12.52 -10.91 29.65
N HIS A 85 13.69 -10.33 29.37
CA HIS A 85 14.15 -9.06 29.94
C HIS A 85 13.96 -7.86 28.99
N GLY A 86 13.42 -8.09 27.80
CA GLY A 86 13.19 -7.05 26.80
C GLY A 86 12.02 -6.11 27.19
N PRO A 87 12.05 -4.85 26.72
CA PRO A 87 10.92 -3.94 26.92
C PRO A 87 9.64 -4.51 26.28
N ARG A 88 8.54 -4.48 27.02
CA ARG A 88 7.24 -4.96 26.52
C ARG A 88 6.74 -4.05 25.41
N THR A 89 6.41 -4.65 24.26
CA THR A 89 5.73 -3.96 23.17
C THR A 89 4.27 -3.71 23.53
N ILE A 90 3.90 -2.44 23.73
CA ILE A 90 2.52 -2.00 23.95
C ILE A 90 1.83 -1.83 22.59
N ASP A 91 0.54 -2.14 22.52
CA ASP A 91 -0.29 -2.04 21.30
C ASP A 91 0.36 -2.71 20.07
N ARG A 92 0.85 -3.94 20.23
CA ARG A 92 1.65 -4.64 19.22
C ARG A 92 0.97 -4.72 17.84
N LEU A 93 1.66 -4.24 16.81
CA LEU A 93 1.29 -4.43 15.39
C LEU A 93 1.86 -5.73 14.81
N GLY A 94 2.97 -6.20 15.37
CA GLY A 94 3.65 -7.39 14.88
C GLY A 94 5.03 -7.61 15.48
N PHE A 95 5.91 -8.21 14.68
CA PHE A 95 7.29 -8.52 15.04
C PHE A 95 8.26 -7.93 14.02
N ARG A 96 9.47 -7.62 14.44
CA ARG A 96 10.54 -7.15 13.56
C ARG A 96 11.75 -8.06 13.71
N LYS A 97 12.22 -8.60 12.59
CA LYS A 97 13.48 -9.34 12.51
C LYS A 97 14.53 -8.45 11.86
N THR A 98 15.65 -8.29 12.56
CA THR A 98 16.77 -7.48 12.12
C THR A 98 17.88 -8.42 11.67
N MET A 99 18.40 -8.22 10.46
CA MET A 99 19.52 -8.98 9.92
C MET A 99 20.66 -8.03 9.58
N GLU A 100 21.84 -8.33 10.09
CA GLU A 100 23.07 -7.62 9.78
C GLU A 100 23.77 -8.28 8.60
N HIS A 101 24.29 -7.45 7.70
CA HIS A 101 24.99 -7.83 6.49
C HIS A 101 26.33 -7.11 6.43
N GLY A 102 27.36 -7.77 5.89
CA GLY A 102 28.71 -7.21 5.77
C GLY A 102 29.63 -7.57 6.94
N LEU A 103 30.85 -7.03 6.91
CA LEU A 103 31.89 -7.26 7.92
C LEU A 103 32.69 -5.96 8.14
N GLY A 104 33.00 -5.64 9.40
CA GLY A 104 33.75 -4.43 9.76
C GLY A 104 32.96 -3.14 9.50
N ASP A 105 33.61 -2.13 8.92
CA ASP A 105 33.01 -0.79 8.69
C ASP A 105 31.91 -0.77 7.62
N SER A 106 31.67 -1.88 6.90
CA SER A 106 30.61 -2.01 5.88
C SER A 106 29.36 -2.73 6.40
N LEU A 107 29.16 -2.75 7.72
CA LEU A 107 27.99 -3.35 8.34
C LEU A 107 26.73 -2.54 8.00
N HIS A 108 25.76 -3.18 7.35
CA HIS A 108 24.44 -2.61 7.10
C HIS A 108 23.35 -3.56 7.60
N THR A 109 22.21 -3.00 7.98
CA THR A 109 21.16 -3.75 8.68
C THR A 109 19.86 -3.68 7.91
N THR A 110 19.27 -4.83 7.62
CA THR A 110 17.93 -4.92 7.02
C THR A 110 16.89 -5.31 8.07
N ASN A 111 15.73 -4.68 8.01
CA ASN A 111 14.62 -4.96 8.92
C ASN A 111 13.45 -5.58 8.14
N THR A 112 13.04 -6.78 8.55
CA THR A 112 11.82 -7.44 8.05
C THR A 112 10.71 -7.31 9.08
N TYR A 113 9.54 -6.81 8.68
CA TYR A 113 8.39 -6.64 9.57
C TYR A 113 7.33 -7.70 9.29
N TYR A 114 6.90 -8.40 10.34
CA TYR A 114 5.85 -9.41 10.32
C TYR A 114 4.61 -8.83 10.97
N VAL A 115 3.68 -8.33 10.16
CA VAL A 115 2.49 -7.64 10.64
C VAL A 115 1.34 -8.62 10.81
N LEU A 116 0.64 -8.52 11.96
CA LEU A 116 -0.52 -9.36 12.25
C LEU A 116 -1.73 -8.98 11.37
N PRO A 117 -2.60 -9.94 11.01
CA PRO A 117 -3.65 -9.70 10.00
C PRO A 117 -4.71 -8.70 10.45
N GLU A 118 -5.03 -8.71 11.75
CA GLU A 118 -6.02 -7.80 12.31
C GLU A 118 -5.50 -6.36 12.26
N SER A 119 -4.30 -6.10 12.79
CA SER A 119 -3.63 -4.80 12.71
C SER A 119 -3.45 -4.30 11.27
N TRP A 120 -3.14 -5.20 10.34
CA TRP A 120 -3.03 -4.88 8.91
C TRP A 120 -4.33 -4.28 8.37
N ARG A 121 -5.48 -4.92 8.64
CA ARG A 121 -6.78 -4.52 8.11
C ARG A 121 -7.44 -3.39 8.89
N SER A 122 -7.50 -3.50 10.22
CA SER A 122 -8.33 -2.60 11.04
C SER A 122 -7.58 -1.37 11.51
N GLU A 123 -6.26 -1.33 11.39
CA GLU A 123 -5.43 -0.22 11.87
C GLU A 123 -4.59 0.43 10.77
N ILE A 124 -3.70 -0.33 10.13
CA ILE A 124 -2.75 0.21 9.14
C ILE A 124 -3.51 0.68 7.91
N PHE A 125 -4.30 -0.21 7.30
CA PHE A 125 -5.06 0.06 6.08
C PHE A 125 -6.56 0.25 6.35
N ARG A 126 -6.90 0.78 7.53
CA ARG A 126 -8.28 1.06 7.91
C ARG A 126 -8.97 1.92 6.86
N GLY A 127 -10.10 1.45 6.34
CA GLY A 127 -10.89 2.16 5.34
C GLY A 127 -10.40 1.99 3.89
N MET A 128 -9.35 1.22 3.65
CA MET A 128 -8.88 0.87 2.30
C MET A 128 -9.37 -0.51 1.87
N ASN A 129 -9.40 -0.76 0.56
CA ASN A 129 -9.71 -2.09 0.02
C ASN A 129 -8.50 -3.00 0.19
N ILE A 130 -8.57 -3.92 1.17
CA ILE A 130 -7.46 -4.83 1.49
C ILE A 130 -7.04 -5.72 0.32
N ASN A 131 -7.95 -6.09 -0.58
CA ASN A 131 -7.58 -6.88 -1.76
C ASN A 131 -6.73 -6.06 -2.74
N ALA A 132 -7.09 -4.79 -2.93
CA ALA A 132 -6.32 -3.86 -3.75
C ALA A 132 -4.95 -3.58 -3.11
N VAL A 133 -4.93 -3.29 -1.80
CA VAL A 133 -3.70 -3.12 -1.01
C VAL A 133 -2.74 -4.29 -1.18
N ASN A 134 -3.23 -5.51 -0.94
CA ASN A 134 -2.42 -6.72 -1.01
C ASN A 134 -1.89 -6.97 -2.42
N LYS A 135 -2.71 -6.75 -3.45
CA LYS A 135 -2.31 -6.89 -4.85
C LYS A 135 -1.21 -5.88 -5.20
N GLU A 136 -1.39 -4.62 -4.83
CA GLU A 136 -0.44 -3.55 -5.13
C GLU A 136 0.91 -3.79 -4.44
N LEU A 137 0.89 -4.13 -3.15
CA LEU A 137 2.12 -4.36 -2.38
C LEU A 137 2.88 -5.61 -2.85
N LEU A 138 2.17 -6.64 -3.30
CA LEU A 138 2.79 -7.79 -3.97
C LEU A 138 3.41 -7.40 -5.31
N GLN A 139 2.67 -6.64 -6.14
CA GLN A 139 3.14 -6.20 -7.45
C GLN A 139 4.39 -5.32 -7.34
N ARG A 140 4.50 -4.50 -6.30
CA ARG A 140 5.66 -3.65 -6.01
C ARG A 140 6.79 -4.35 -5.24
N GLY A 141 6.65 -5.64 -4.90
CA GLY A 141 7.67 -6.39 -4.16
C GLY A 141 7.89 -5.89 -2.72
N VAL A 142 6.91 -5.20 -2.14
CA VAL A 142 6.99 -4.65 -0.78
C VAL A 142 6.76 -5.73 0.27
N ILE A 143 5.84 -6.65 -0.04
CA ILE A 143 5.54 -7.81 0.78
C ILE A 143 5.95 -9.12 0.10
N GLU A 144 6.42 -10.07 0.89
CA GLU A 144 6.71 -11.42 0.43
C GLU A 144 5.42 -12.25 0.33
N PRO A 145 5.14 -12.90 -0.81
CA PRO A 145 4.03 -13.83 -0.93
C PRO A 145 4.27 -15.10 -0.11
N GLY A 146 3.18 -15.69 0.38
CA GLY A 146 3.22 -17.02 0.97
C GLY A 146 3.42 -18.12 -0.06
N ASN A 147 3.69 -19.34 0.43
CA ASN A 147 3.85 -20.53 -0.42
C ASN A 147 2.61 -20.84 -1.28
N ASP A 148 1.43 -20.34 -0.89
CA ASP A 148 0.18 -20.44 -1.65
C ASP A 148 -0.07 -19.27 -2.61
N GLY A 149 0.92 -18.39 -2.79
CA GLY A 149 0.84 -17.19 -3.63
C GLY A 149 0.00 -16.06 -3.03
N LYS A 150 -0.54 -16.22 -1.81
CA LYS A 150 -1.31 -15.16 -1.15
C LYS A 150 -0.39 -14.15 -0.49
N ALA A 151 -0.92 -12.95 -0.25
CA ALA A 151 -0.19 -11.86 0.38
C ALA A 151 0.23 -12.11 1.85
N SER A 152 -0.32 -13.14 2.50
CA SER A 152 -0.02 -13.45 3.90
C SER A 152 0.49 -14.88 4.04
N SER A 153 1.50 -15.08 4.87
CA SER A 153 2.22 -16.34 5.06
C SER A 153 2.06 -16.86 6.49
N LEU A 154 2.07 -18.19 6.67
CA LEU A 154 2.15 -18.79 8.01
C LEU A 154 3.59 -18.73 8.52
N VAL A 155 3.80 -18.11 9.67
CA VAL A 155 5.12 -17.93 10.30
C VAL A 155 5.03 -18.32 11.77
N ARG A 156 6.03 -19.06 12.26
CA ARG A 156 6.14 -19.37 13.70
C ARG A 156 6.74 -18.18 14.45
N LEU A 157 5.87 -17.38 15.05
CA LEU A 157 6.23 -16.18 15.79
C LEU A 157 6.67 -16.50 17.22
N PRO A 158 7.61 -15.71 17.79
CA PRO A 158 7.98 -15.81 19.19
C PRO A 158 6.78 -15.60 20.13
N GLY A 159 6.57 -16.55 21.05
CA GLY A 159 5.52 -16.51 22.08
C GLY A 159 4.07 -16.65 21.62
N LEU A 160 3.78 -16.54 20.31
CA LEU A 160 2.43 -16.75 19.74
C LEU A 160 2.30 -18.05 18.93
N GLY A 161 3.40 -18.73 18.62
CA GLY A 161 3.37 -19.93 17.80
C GLY A 161 3.10 -19.61 16.32
N THR A 162 2.53 -20.56 15.58
CA THR A 162 2.28 -20.38 14.14
C THR A 162 1.11 -19.45 13.90
N GLN A 163 1.37 -18.31 13.24
CA GLN A 163 0.37 -17.30 12.93
C GLN A 163 0.49 -16.83 11.48
N ARG A 164 -0.63 -16.41 10.89
CA ARG A 164 -0.61 -15.74 9.59
C ARG A 164 -0.08 -14.32 9.75
N CYS A 165 0.84 -13.90 8.89
CA CYS A 165 1.41 -12.56 8.89
C CYS A 165 1.57 -12.01 7.47
N TYR A 166 1.54 -10.70 7.34
CA TYR A 166 2.05 -9.98 6.16
C TYR A 166 3.53 -9.67 6.39
N ILE A 167 4.40 -10.13 5.49
CA ILE A 167 5.85 -10.02 5.63
C ILE A 167 6.33 -8.85 4.77
N VAL A 168 6.66 -7.72 5.38
CA VAL A 168 7.19 -6.54 4.70
C VAL A 168 8.73 -6.60 4.71
N LYS A 169 9.34 -6.77 3.53
CA LYS A 169 10.81 -6.87 3.38
C LYS A 169 11.45 -5.57 2.95
N THR A 170 10.78 -4.83 2.08
CA THR A 170 11.31 -3.62 1.48
C THR A 170 10.44 -2.46 1.90
N ILE A 171 11.00 -1.46 2.56
CA ILE A 171 10.27 -0.21 2.81
C ILE A 171 10.46 0.66 1.56
N PRO A 172 9.38 0.99 0.82
CA PRO A 172 9.53 1.76 -0.42
C PRO A 172 10.13 3.14 -0.12
N GLY A 173 11.18 3.53 -0.84
CA GLY A 173 11.86 4.82 -0.67
C GLY A 173 13.11 4.80 0.23
N LEU A 174 13.35 3.73 1.01
CA LEU A 174 14.61 3.53 1.76
C LEU A 174 15.69 2.85 0.92
N ALA A 175 15.31 1.91 0.04
CA ALA A 175 16.26 1.23 -0.85
C ALA A 175 16.93 2.18 -1.88
N GLU A 176 16.24 3.25 -2.30
CA GLU A 176 16.81 4.26 -3.21
C GLU A 176 17.78 5.22 -2.50
N SER A 177 17.63 5.45 -1.20
CA SER A 177 18.60 6.26 -0.43
C SER A 177 19.90 5.51 -0.13
N GLU A 178 19.83 4.20 0.07
CA GLU A 178 21.03 3.37 0.27
C GLU A 178 21.80 3.16 -1.04
N ALA A 179 21.09 2.97 -2.17
CA ALA A 179 21.72 2.82 -3.49
C ALA A 179 22.31 4.11 -4.07
N ARG A 180 21.91 5.30 -3.59
CA ARG A 180 22.52 6.59 -3.96
C ARG A 180 23.69 7.00 -3.06
N ALA A 181 23.87 6.31 -1.92
CA ALA A 181 24.92 6.59 -0.95
C ALA A 181 26.14 5.64 -1.08
N ALA A 182 26.07 4.66 -2.00
CA ALA A 182 27.17 3.77 -2.39
C ALA A 182 27.72 4.16 -3.77
#